data_AF-A0A2C5Z7R5-F1
#
_entry.id   AF-A0A2C5Z7R5-F1
#
_cell.length_a   1.000
_cell.length_b   1.000
_cell.length_c   1.000
_cell.angle_alpha   90.00
_cell.angle_beta   90.00
_cell.angle_gamma   90.00
#
_symmetry.space_group_name_H-M   'P 1'
#
loop_
_entity.id
_entity.type
_entity.pdbx_description
1 polymer ?
#
loop_
_entity_poly.entity_id
_entity_poly.type
_entity_poly.pdbx_seq_one_letter_code
_entity_poly.pdbx_strand_id
1 'polypeptide(L)'
;MRPLLLWAPVAAAAAAPLAGVFSLEAARATGETRDFAADMAAARLRWGPAEQPPGFALTQGEGRVVAQPLAHDQAYIAEVALGSPPQMVKLALDTGSADV
;
A
#
# COMPACT_ATOMS: atom_id res chain seq x y z
N MET A 1 -46.27 -5.98 14.75
CA MET A 1 -45.65 -4.70 15.13
C MET A 1 -44.27 -4.66 14.48
N ARG A 2 -44.06 -3.79 13.49
CA ARG A 2 -42.84 -3.72 12.66
C ARG A 2 -41.91 -2.63 13.23
N PRO A 3 -40.62 -2.89 13.53
CA PRO A 3 -39.71 -1.82 13.90
C PRO A 3 -39.25 -1.08 12.63
N LEU A 4 -39.41 0.25 12.62
CA LEU A 4 -38.79 1.14 11.63
C LEU A 4 -37.28 1.18 11.91
N LEU A 5 -36.46 0.76 10.95
CA LEU A 5 -35.03 1.13 10.93
C LEU A 5 -34.91 2.54 10.34
N LEU A 6 -34.50 3.48 11.18
CA LEU A 6 -34.08 4.83 10.79
C LEU A 6 -32.72 4.73 10.09
N TRP A 7 -32.70 5.07 8.80
CA TRP A 7 -31.47 5.29 8.05
C TRP A 7 -30.90 6.64 8.48
N ALA A 8 -29.77 6.63 9.21
CA ALA A 8 -29.03 7.86 9.47
C ALA A 8 -28.21 8.23 8.21
N PRO A 9 -28.30 9.47 7.70
CA PRO A 9 -27.44 9.91 6.61
C PRO A 9 -26.02 10.11 7.16
N VAL A 10 -25.04 9.44 6.55
CA VAL A 10 -23.63 9.80 6.71
C VAL A 10 -23.47 11.18 6.09
N ALA A 11 -23.24 12.20 6.92
CA ALA A 11 -22.94 13.54 6.46
C ALA A 11 -21.54 13.51 5.81
N ALA A 12 -21.51 13.44 4.48
CA ALA A 12 -20.30 13.77 3.73
C ALA A 12 -20.07 15.27 3.89
N ALA A 13 -19.11 15.65 4.74
CA ALA A 13 -18.62 17.02 4.80
C ALA A 13 -17.94 17.34 3.47
N ALA A 14 -18.68 17.96 2.55
CA ALA A 14 -18.13 18.49 1.32
C ALA A 14 -17.23 19.68 1.67
N ALA A 15 -15.93 19.45 1.78
CA ALA A 15 -14.94 20.52 1.84
C ALA A 15 -14.96 21.25 0.49
N ALA A 16 -15.52 22.46 0.46
CA ALA A 16 -15.42 23.33 -0.70
C ALA A 16 -13.93 23.70 -0.91
N PRO A 17 -13.37 23.55 -2.12
CA PRO A 17 -11.98 23.88 -2.36
C PRO A 17 -11.80 25.40 -2.24
N LEU A 18 -11.01 25.84 -1.26
CA LEU A 18 -10.38 27.16 -1.32
C LEU A 18 -9.33 27.10 -2.42
N ALA A 19 -9.39 28.06 -3.36
CA ALA A 19 -8.54 28.09 -4.54
C ALA A 19 -7.06 27.86 -4.17
N GLY A 20 -6.51 26.71 -4.61
CA GLY A 20 -5.08 26.41 -4.58
C GLY A 20 -4.62 25.35 -3.58
N VAL A 21 -5.46 24.85 -2.66
CA VAL A 21 -5.05 23.79 -1.72
C VAL A 21 -6.16 22.76 -1.56
N PHE A 22 -5.83 21.49 -1.80
CA PHE A 22 -6.66 20.36 -1.38
C PHE A 22 -5.91 19.60 -0.29
N SER A 23 -6.63 19.21 0.77
CA SER A 23 -6.18 18.24 1.75
C SER A 23 -7.27 17.20 1.89
N LEU A 24 -6.89 15.93 1.87
CA LEU A 24 -7.79 14.81 2.08
C LEU A 24 -7.25 14.01 3.25
N GLU A 25 -8.02 13.93 4.33
CA GLU A 25 -7.65 13.05 5.44
C GLU A 25 -7.77 11.59 4.97
N ALA A 26 -6.65 10.87 5.02
CA ALA A 26 -6.64 9.44 4.78
C ALA A 26 -7.19 8.71 6.01
N ALA A 27 -8.51 8.55 6.07
CA ALA A 27 -9.14 7.69 7.05
C ALA A 27 -8.91 6.22 6.67
N ARG A 28 -8.21 5.46 7.52
CA ARG A 28 -8.12 4.01 7.39
C ARG A 28 -9.47 3.40 7.76
N ALA A 29 -10.10 2.68 6.83
CA ALA A 29 -11.27 1.87 7.16
C ALA A 29 -10.90 0.84 8.24
N THR A 30 -11.57 0.90 9.39
CA THR A 30 -11.33 -0.02 10.49
C THR A 30 -11.92 -1.38 10.15
N GLY A 31 -11.06 -2.41 10.13
CA GLY A 31 -11.46 -3.80 9.84
C GLY A 31 -11.29 -4.25 8.39
N GLU A 32 -10.82 -3.37 7.50
CA GLU A 32 -10.53 -3.72 6.10
C GLU A 32 -9.04 -4.02 5.93
N THR A 33 -8.72 -5.28 5.65
CA THR A 33 -7.39 -5.71 5.18
C THR A 33 -7.30 -5.48 3.69
N ARG A 34 -6.29 -4.72 3.25
CA ARG A 34 -6.04 -4.43 1.84
C ARG A 34 -5.68 -5.72 1.09
N ASP A 35 -6.41 -6.02 0.02
CA ASP A 35 -6.06 -7.12 -0.88
C ASP A 35 -5.08 -6.63 -1.95
N PHE A 36 -3.79 -6.72 -1.61
CA PHE A 36 -2.71 -6.34 -2.53
C PHE A 36 -2.70 -7.18 -3.80
N ALA A 37 -3.21 -8.42 -3.77
CA ALA A 37 -3.28 -9.26 -4.95
C ALA A 37 -4.35 -8.74 -5.92
N ALA A 38 -5.52 -8.35 -5.39
CA ALA A 38 -6.57 -7.72 -6.18
C ALA A 38 -6.13 -6.34 -6.72
N ASP A 39 -5.52 -5.50 -5.89
CA ASP A 39 -5.01 -4.18 -6.30
C ASP A 39 -3.97 -4.31 -7.43
N MET A 40 -3.05 -5.25 -7.30
CA MET A 40 -2.03 -5.53 -8.31
C MET A 40 -2.65 -6.11 -9.59
N ALA A 41 -3.63 -7.00 -9.49
CA ALA A 41 -4.35 -7.55 -10.64
C ALA A 41 -5.10 -6.45 -11.40
N ALA A 42 -5.79 -5.55 -10.70
CA ALA A 42 -6.47 -4.40 -11.30
C ALA A 42 -5.48 -3.44 -11.97
N ALA A 43 -4.34 -3.15 -11.32
CA ALA A 43 -3.29 -2.32 -11.91
C ALA A 43 -2.71 -2.95 -13.18
N ARG A 44 -2.49 -4.26 -13.19
CA ARG A 44 -2.02 -4.98 -14.39
C ARG A 44 -3.05 -4.99 -15.51
N LEU A 45 -4.32 -5.19 -15.20
CA LEU A 45 -5.39 -5.10 -16.21
C LEU A 45 -5.43 -3.73 -16.88
N ARG A 46 -5.12 -2.66 -16.12
CA ARG A 46 -5.18 -1.29 -16.62
C ARG A 46 -3.91 -0.81 -17.32
N TRP A 47 -2.74 -1.22 -16.83
CA TRP A 47 -1.45 -0.63 -17.25
C TRP A 47 -0.34 -1.66 -17.51
N GLY A 48 -0.58 -2.95 -17.29
CA GLY A 48 0.43 -4.00 -17.39
C GLY A 48 0.36 -4.83 -18.68
N PRO A 49 1.42 -5.58 -19.00
CA PRO A 49 1.39 -6.57 -20.06
C PRO A 49 0.45 -7.74 -19.71
N ALA A 50 -0.13 -8.39 -20.73
CA ALA A 50 -1.11 -9.47 -20.56
C ALA A 50 -0.52 -10.76 -19.93
N GLU A 51 0.81 -10.90 -19.91
CA GLU A 51 1.49 -12.12 -19.48
C GLU A 51 1.95 -12.00 -18.01
N GLN A 52 1.62 -13.01 -17.20
CA GLN A 52 1.91 -13.02 -15.77
C GLN A 52 3.36 -13.50 -15.55
N PRO A 53 4.28 -12.66 -15.02
CA PRO A 53 5.60 -13.15 -14.67
C PRO A 53 5.47 -14.19 -13.55
N PRO A 54 6.18 -15.33 -13.64
CA PRO A 54 6.15 -16.34 -12.59
C PRO A 54 6.73 -15.77 -11.30
N GLY A 55 5.96 -15.86 -10.21
CA GLY A 55 6.52 -15.73 -8.86
C GLY A 55 6.57 -14.34 -8.22
N PHE A 56 5.50 -13.54 -8.32
CA PHE A 56 5.33 -12.47 -7.31
C PHE A 56 4.83 -13.08 -6.00
N ALA A 57 5.75 -13.48 -5.14
CA ALA A 57 5.49 -14.00 -3.79
C ALA A 57 4.88 -12.97 -2.83
N LEU A 58 4.74 -11.70 -3.25
CA LEU A 58 4.12 -10.63 -2.47
C LEU A 58 2.62 -10.84 -2.21
N THR A 59 1.98 -11.81 -2.87
CA THR A 59 0.54 -12.09 -2.73
C THR A 59 0.22 -13.17 -1.69
N GLN A 60 1.23 -13.79 -1.06
CA GLN A 60 1.02 -14.87 -0.09
C GLN A 60 1.58 -14.52 1.28
N GLY A 61 0.80 -13.77 2.06
CA GLY A 61 1.02 -13.57 3.49
C GLY A 61 1.69 -12.26 3.89
N GLU A 62 1.92 -12.10 5.18
CA GLU A 62 2.63 -10.96 5.76
C GLU A 62 4.14 -11.10 5.54
N GLY A 63 4.75 -10.12 4.87
CA GLY A 63 6.20 -10.00 4.75
C GLY A 63 6.77 -9.21 5.93
N ARG A 64 7.77 -9.76 6.62
CA ARG A 64 8.50 -9.07 7.68
C ARG A 64 9.98 -8.99 7.34
N VAL A 65 10.54 -7.79 7.47
CA VAL A 65 11.98 -7.54 7.35
C VAL A 65 12.48 -6.80 8.57
N VAL A 66 13.72 -7.06 8.97
CA VAL A 66 14.41 -6.33 10.03
C VAL A 66 15.26 -5.24 9.38
N ALA A 67 14.99 -3.99 9.71
CA ALA A 67 15.81 -2.86 9.26
C ALA A 67 16.85 -2.52 10.33
N GLN A 68 18.10 -2.37 9.91
CA GLN A 68 19.23 -2.02 10.79
C GLN A 68 19.66 -0.57 10.54
N PRO A 69 19.99 0.19 11.59
CA PRO A 69 20.44 1.56 11.43
C PRO A 69 21.79 1.63 10.74
N LEU A 70 21.97 2.65 9.90
CA LEU A 70 23.23 3.01 9.26
C LEU A 70 23.68 4.38 9.78
N ALA A 71 24.95 4.46 10.21
CA ALA A 71 25.66 5.69 10.54
C ALA A 71 24.85 6.70 11.38
N HIS A 72 24.67 6.43 12.68
CA HIS A 72 23.91 7.31 13.58
C HIS A 72 22.47 7.54 13.11
N ASP A 73 21.79 6.48 12.71
CA ASP A 73 20.37 6.47 12.31
C ASP A 73 20.05 7.39 11.12
N GLN A 74 21.04 7.69 10.27
CA GLN A 74 20.84 8.47 9.03
C GLN A 74 19.99 7.72 8.00
N ALA A 75 20.03 6.39 8.03
CA ALA A 75 19.18 5.53 7.23
C ALA A 75 18.90 4.21 7.94
N TYR A 76 17.84 3.52 7.54
CA TYR A 76 17.52 2.16 7.97
C TYR A 76 17.58 1.23 6.77
N ILE A 77 18.45 0.23 6.86
CA ILE A 77 18.78 -0.70 5.77
C ILE A 77 18.15 -2.06 6.04
N ALA A 78 17.45 -2.57 5.05
CA ALA A 78 16.84 -3.90 5.04
C ALA A 78 17.55 -4.79 4.01
N GLU A 79 17.66 -6.09 4.30
CA GLU A 79 18.12 -7.07 3.32
C GLU A 79 16.91 -7.69 2.60
N VAL A 80 16.92 -7.64 1.27
CA VAL A 80 15.81 -8.09 0.42
C VAL A 80 16.35 -9.04 -0.65
N ALA A 81 15.59 -10.08 -0.94
CA ALA A 81 15.91 -11.05 -1.97
C ALA A 81 15.37 -10.62 -3.34
N LEU A 82 16.26 -10.56 -4.34
CA LEU A 82 15.90 -10.22 -5.71
C LEU A 82 16.31 -11.33 -6.68
N GLY A 83 15.46 -11.57 -7.68
CA GLY A 83 15.73 -12.48 -8.79
C GLY A 83 15.61 -13.98 -8.48
N SER A 84 15.90 -14.77 -9.52
CA SER A 84 15.96 -16.23 -9.50
C SER A 84 17.22 -16.67 -10.25
N PRO A 85 18.28 -17.15 -9.58
CA PRO A 85 18.34 -17.49 -8.16
C PRO A 85 18.32 -16.23 -7.25
N PRO A 86 17.83 -16.35 -6.00
CA PRO A 86 17.76 -15.22 -5.06
C PRO A 86 19.13 -14.60 -4.76
N GLN A 87 19.23 -13.28 -4.90
CA GLN A 87 20.41 -12.47 -4.56
C GLN A 87 20.05 -11.51 -3.43
N MET A 88 20.84 -11.48 -2.36
CA MET A 88 20.61 -10.57 -1.22
C MET A 88 21.13 -9.17 -1.55
N VAL A 89 20.26 -8.18 -1.47
CA VAL A 89 20.60 -6.77 -1.69
C VAL A 89 20.21 -5.96 -0.45
N LYS A 90 21.04 -4.97 -0.10
CA LYS A 90 20.78 -4.02 0.98
C LYS A 90 20.05 -2.81 0.42
N LEU A 91 18.84 -2.55 0.91
CA LEU A 91 17.99 -1.46 0.46
C LEU A 91 17.70 -0.50 1.61
N ALA A 92 17.71 0.80 1.33
CA ALA A 92 17.16 1.79 2.26
C ALA A 92 15.64 1.86 2.07
N LEU A 93 14.89 1.89 3.18
CA LEU A 93 13.44 2.05 3.11
C LEU A 93 13.09 3.53 3.09
N ASP A 94 12.64 4.02 1.93
CA ASP A 94 12.25 5.41 1.72
C ASP A 94 10.78 5.50 1.31
N THR A 95 9.95 6.13 2.15
CA THR A 95 8.53 6.37 1.86
C THR A 95 8.30 7.68 1.12
N GLY A 96 9.35 8.48 0.89
CA GLY A 96 9.31 9.74 0.16
C GLY A 96 9.49 9.61 -1.36
N SER A 97 9.83 8.41 -1.85
CA SER A 97 10.02 8.10 -3.26
C SER A 97 9.21 6.84 -3.67
N ALA A 98 9.19 6.54 -4.96
CA ALA A 98 8.43 5.41 -5.53
C ALA A 98 9.26 4.53 -6.49
N ASP A 99 10.58 4.70 -6.46
CA ASP A 99 11.52 3.89 -7.23
C ASP A 99 12.15 2.83 -6.31
N VAL A 100 12.48 1.67 -6.91
CA VAL A 100 13.08 0.51 -6.22
C VAL A 100 14.33 0.05 -6.96
#